data_AF-W7JN09-F1
#
_entry.id   AF-W7JN09-F1
#
_cell.length_a   1.000
_cell.length_b   1.000
_cell.length_c   1.000
_cell.angle_alpha   90.00
_cell.angle_beta   90.00
_cell.angle_gamma   90.00
#
_symmetry.space_group_name_H-M   'P 1'
#
loop_
_entity.id
_entity.type
_entity.pdbx_description
1 polymer ?
#
loop_
_entity_poly.entity_id
_entity_poly.type
_entity_poly.pdbx_seq_one_letter_code
_entity_poly.pdbx_strand_id
1 'polypeptide(L)' 'MLGIKKSDTFYKVPYGGFFHFVSCPHYFAEILIYFSSLNFLLVSLILIKNGILTHEWYLKVLADTYPKNRKIIFPYIL' A
#
# COMPACT_ATOMS: atom_id res chain seq x y z
N MET A 1 1.44 -34.97 7.78
CA MET A 1 0.78 -33.95 6.94
C MET A 1 0.60 -32.70 7.79
N LEU A 2 1.45 -31.69 7.63
CA LEU A 2 1.32 -30.42 8.35
C LEU A 2 0.14 -29.66 7.74
N GLY A 3 -1.00 -29.69 8.44
CA GLY A 3 -2.18 -28.90 8.10
C GLY A 3 -1.81 -27.42 8.14
N ILE A 4 -1.88 -26.77 6.99
CA ILE A 4 -1.74 -25.33 6.87
C ILE A 4 -2.86 -24.73 7.72
N LYS A 5 -2.53 -24.22 8.91
CA LYS A 5 -3.41 -23.34 9.68
C LYS A 5 -3.72 -22.17 8.76
N LYS A 6 -4.93 -22.14 8.20
CA LYS A 6 -5.51 -20.95 7.60
C LYS A 6 -5.59 -19.94 8.75
N SER A 7 -4.58 -19.08 8.84
CA SER A 7 -4.61 -17.99 9.81
C SER A 7 -5.80 -17.13 9.41
N ASP A 8 -6.89 -17.20 10.18
CA ASP A 8 -7.96 -16.20 10.19
C ASP A 8 -7.41 -14.87 10.73
N THR A 9 -6.34 -14.37 10.12
CA THR A 9 -5.93 -12.98 10.19
C THR A 9 -7.00 -12.20 9.45
N PHE A 10 -7.99 -11.72 10.21
CA PHE A 10 -8.94 -10.71 9.77
C PHE A 10 -8.16 -9.44 9.38
N TYR A 11 -7.58 -9.45 8.18
CA TYR A 11 -6.99 -8.26 7.58
C TYR A 11 -8.13 -7.28 7.33
N LYS A 12 -8.12 -6.18 8.07
CA LYS A 12 -9.08 -5.10 7.87
C LYS A 12 -8.44 -4.05 6.98
N VAL A 13 -9.20 -3.60 5.99
CA VAL A 13 -8.82 -2.43 5.20
C VAL A 13 -8.81 -1.23 6.13
N PRO A 14 -7.70 -0.46 6.23
CA PRO A 14 -7.68 0.75 7.03
C PRO A 14 -8.59 1.80 6.41
N TYR A 15 -9.46 2.39 7.23
CA TYR A 15 -10.39 3.45 6.85
C TYR A 15 -10.14 4.68 7.74
N GLY A 16 -10.07 5.86 7.13
CA GLY A 16 -9.88 7.14 7.83
C GLY A 16 -8.80 8.04 7.21
N GLY A 17 -9.03 9.35 7.19
CA GLY A 17 -8.07 10.35 6.70
C GLY A 17 -7.58 10.08 5.26
N PHE A 18 -6.26 10.17 5.04
CA PHE A 18 -5.62 9.93 3.75
C PHE A 18 -5.78 8.49 3.23
N PHE A 19 -6.09 7.53 4.10
CA PHE A 19 -6.38 6.17 3.65
C PHE A 19 -7.63 6.10 2.78
N HIS A 20 -8.53 7.09 2.80
CA HIS A 20 -9.64 7.11 1.82
C HIS A 20 -9.11 7.16 0.38
N PHE A 21 -8.06 7.96 0.14
CA PHE A 21 -7.55 8.23 -1.20
C PHE A 21 -6.44 7.28 -1.63
N VAL A 22 -5.58 6.86 -0.69
CA VAL A 22 -4.38 6.07 -1.01
C VAL A 22 -4.21 4.86 -0.09
N SER A 23 -3.62 3.80 -0.63
CA SER A 23 -3.36 2.53 0.03
C SER A 23 -2.31 2.69 1.12
N CYS A 24 -1.23 3.41 0.79
CA CYS A 24 -0.05 3.56 1.61
C CYS A 24 0.36 5.04 1.71
N PRO A 25 -0.36 5.88 2.46
CA PRO A 25 -0.02 7.30 2.63
C PRO A 25 1.34 7.52 3.29
N HIS A 26 1.85 6.56 4.06
CA HIS A 26 3.17 6.66 4.67
C HIS A 26 4.32 6.63 3.65
N TYR A 27 4.17 5.91 2.53
CA TYR A 27 5.17 5.92 1.46
C TYR A 27 5.34 7.30 0.83
N PHE A 28 4.25 8.09 0.76
CA PHE A 28 4.35 9.48 0.33
C PHE A 28 5.19 10.32 1.31
N ALA A 29 5.01 10.13 2.62
CA ALA A 29 5.83 10.80 3.62
C ALA A 29 7.31 10.38 3.55
N GLU A 30 7.59 9.09 3.34
CA GLU A 30 8.97 8.60 3.15
C GLU A 30 9.62 9.23 1.92
N ILE A 31 8.92 9.28 0.79
CA ILE A 31 9.39 9.97 -0.43
C ILE A 31 9.73 11.44 -0.11
N LEU A 32 8.89 12.15 0.64
CA LEU A 32 9.18 13.53 1.05
C LEU A 32 10.41 13.67 1.96
N ILE A 33 10.58 12.76 2.93
CA ILE A 33 11.74 12.76 3.83
C ILE A 33 13.03 12.49 3.06
N TYR A 34 12.99 11.56 2.12
CA TYR A 34 14.15 11.23 1.30
C TYR A 34 14.39 12.20 0.15
N PHE A 35 13.50 13.17 -0.10
CA PHE A 35 13.61 14.12 -1.21
C PHE A 35 14.92 14.92 -1.19
N SER A 36 15.44 15.24 0.00
CA SER A 36 16.72 15.92 0.18
C SER A 36 17.93 14.97 0.22
N SER A 37 17.73 13.66 0.06
CA SER A 37 18.79 12.65 0.09
C SER A 37 19.23 12.25 -1.31
N LEU A 38 20.52 11.99 -1.49
CA LEU A 38 21.08 11.48 -2.75
C LEU A 38 20.48 10.13 -3.18
N ASN A 39 19.92 9.37 -2.22
CA ASN A 39 19.29 8.08 -2.47
C ASN A 39 17.78 8.17 -2.79
N PHE A 40 17.23 9.38 -2.92
CA PHE A 40 15.80 9.63 -3.16
C PHE A 40 15.20 8.76 -4.26
N LEU A 41 15.86 8.71 -5.42
CA LEU A 41 15.39 7.98 -6.60
C LEU A 41 15.27 6.48 -6.33
N LEU A 42 16.28 5.90 -5.68
CA LEU A 42 16.30 4.47 -5.36
C LEU A 42 15.20 4.10 -4.37
N VAL A 43 15.07 4.89 -3.29
CA VAL A 43 14.04 4.68 -2.26
C VAL A 43 12.64 4.83 -2.86
N SER A 44 12.41 5.87 -3.66
CA SER A 44 11.13 6.09 -4.32
C SER A 44 10.72 4.93 -5.22
N LEU A 45 11.65 4.37 -6.02
CA LEU A 45 11.37 3.21 -6.87
C LEU A 45 11.01 1.96 -6.05
N ILE A 46 11.72 1.71 -4.96
CA ILE A 46 11.45 0.58 -4.06
C ILE A 46 10.07 0.74 -3.41
N LEU A 47 9.73 1.94 -2.94
CA LEU A 47 8.44 2.21 -2.31
C LEU A 47 7.28 2.10 -3.30
N ILE A 48 7.44 2.61 -4.53
CA ILE A 48 6.43 2.46 -5.60
C ILE A 48 6.17 0.98 -5.91
N LYS A 49 7.23 0.19 -6.09
CA LYS A 49 7.11 -1.25 -6.34
C LYS A 49 6.39 -1.97 -5.21
N ASN A 50 6.77 -1.69 -3.96
CA ASN A 50 6.13 -2.28 -2.79
C ASN A 50 4.67 -1.84 -2.64
N GLY A 51 4.35 -0.58 -2.96
CA GLY A 51 2.99 -0.06 -3.02
C GLY A 51 2.12 -0.86 -3.99
N ILE A 52 2.59 -1.07 -5.23
CA ILE A 52 1.85 -1.84 -6.24
C ILE A 52 1.57 -3.27 -5.76
N LEU A 53 2.60 -3.96 -5.24
CA LEU A 53 2.45 -5.33 -4.73
C LEU A 53 1.45 -5.40 -3.57
N THR A 54 1.49 -4.41 -2.68
CA THR A 54 0.57 -4.31 -1.55
C THR A 54 -0.86 -4.06 -2.03
N HIS A 55 -1.05 -3.17 -3.00
CA HIS A 55 -2.35 -2.88 -3.60
C HIS A 55 -2.93 -4.10 -4.33
N GLU A 56 -2.12 -4.83 -5.11
CA GLU A 56 -2.53 -6.09 -5.73
C GLU A 56 -2.92 -7.14 -4.70
N TRP A 57 -2.14 -7.25 -3.61
CA TRP A 57 -2.45 -8.19 -2.53
C TRP A 57 -3.78 -7.83 -1.86
N TYR A 58 -4.03 -6.56 -1.60
CA TYR A 58 -5.32 -6.08 -1.08
C TYR A 58 -6.48 -6.40 -2.03
N LEU A 59 -6.32 -6.20 -3.34
CA LEU A 59 -7.34 -6.56 -4.32
C LEU A 59 -7.59 -8.07 -4.39
N LYS A 60 -6.57 -8.91 -4.21
CA LYS A 60 -6.69 -10.38 -4.25
C LYS A 60 -7.31 -10.96 -2.98
N VAL A 61 -6.92 -10.44 -1.81
CA VAL A 61 -7.32 -10.98 -0.50
C VAL A 61 -8.60 -10.34 0.02
N LEU A 62 -8.84 -9.06 -0.29
CA LEU A 62 -9.92 -8.25 0.24
C LEU A 62 -10.80 -7.67 -0.88
N ALA A 63 -10.97 -8.44 -1.97
CA ALA A 63 -11.73 -8.04 -3.17
C ALA A 63 -13.13 -7.50 -2.87
N ASP A 64 -13.82 -8.07 -1.88
CA ASP A 64 -15.21 -7.73 -1.54
C ASP A 64 -15.33 -6.42 -0.74
N THR A 65 -14.30 -6.07 0.04
CA THR A 65 -14.35 -4.94 0.97
C THR A 65 -13.45 -3.79 0.53
N TYR A 66 -12.49 -4.03 -0.35
CA TYR A 66 -11.48 -3.04 -0.70
C TYR A 66 -11.98 -2.06 -1.79
N PRO A 67 -11.91 -0.73 -1.57
CA PRO A 67 -12.38 0.24 -2.53
C PRO A 67 -11.47 0.28 -3.77
N LYS A 68 -11.99 -0.20 -4.92
CA LYS A 68 -11.28 -0.24 -6.21
C LYS A 68 -10.82 1.12 -6.73
N ASN A 69 -11.40 2.21 -6.22
CA ASN A 69 -11.05 3.57 -6.60
C ASN A 69 -9.84 4.13 -5.82
N ARG A 70 -9.35 3.41 -4.81
CA ARG A 70 -8.22 3.82 -3.97
C ARG A 70 -6.92 3.73 -4.78
N LYS A 71 -6.08 4.75 -4.69
CA LYS A 71 -4.79 4.83 -5.37
C LYS A 71 -3.68 4.23 -4.49
N ILE A 72 -2.50 4.05 -5.04
CA ILE A 72 -1.42 3.30 -4.39
C ILE A 72 -0.66 4.22 -3.42
N ILE A 73 -0.13 5.35 -3.91
CA ILE A 73 0.75 6.28 -3.17
C ILE A 73 0.34 7.75 -3.37
N PHE A 74 0.07 8.16 -4.61
CA PHE A 74 -0.27 9.55 -4.92
C PHE A 74 -1.76 9.67 -5.24
N PRO A 75 -2.52 10.49 -4.48
CA PRO A 75 -3.90 10.74 -4.81
C PRO A 75 -3.97 11.32 -6.24
N TYR A 76 -4.82 10.72 -7.08
CA TYR A 76 -5.07 11.11 -8.48
C TYR A 76 -3.99 10.80 -9.53
N ILE A 77 -2.82 10.27 -9.14
CA ILE A 77 -1.74 9.95 -10.10
C ILE A 77 -1.42 8.46 -10.09
N LEU A 78 -1.20 7.88 -8.89
CA LEU A 78 -0.73 6.51 -8.71
C LEU A 78 -1.33 5.87 -7.47
#